data_AF-A0A846DPE8-F1
#
_entry.id   AF-A0A846DPE8-F1
#
_cell.length_a   1.000
_cell.length_b   1.000
_cell.length_c   1.000
_cell.angle_alpha   90.00
_cell.angle_beta   90.00
_cell.angle_gamma   90.00
#
_symmetry.space_group_name_H-M   'P 1'
#
loop_
_entity.id
_entity.type
_entity.pdbx_description
1 polymer ?
#
loop_
_entity_poly.entity_id
_entity_poly.type
_entity_poly.pdbx_seq_one_letter_code
_entity_poly.pdbx_strand_id
1 'polypeptide(L)'
;MWRAVEGQRPAHPYRDQIVDIPPLSAKGIEHQLHQLECTCCGRKNRAPLPAEVPSLGLGDRLAAVVARFSVEHRQSHRMVKSLLATKFSVQLSRGSINRLRHQVSEAVAAPVEQAQQYVQGQGFVHSDETSFSQGNGDGLLYMFQG
;
A
#
# COMPACT_ATOMS: atom_id res chain seq x y z
N MET A 1 8.16 -20.06 49.23
CA MET A 1 7.86 -21.36 48.60
C MET A 1 6.40 -21.34 48.18
N TRP A 2 6.11 -21.05 46.90
CA TRP A 2 4.74 -21.13 46.37
C TRP A 2 4.47 -22.58 45.95
N ARG A 3 3.33 -23.15 46.35
CA ARG A 3 2.82 -24.43 45.86
C ARG A 3 1.64 -24.12 44.94
N ALA A 4 1.75 -24.45 43.66
CA ALA A 4 0.62 -24.39 42.75
C ALA A 4 -0.36 -25.52 43.10
N VAL A 5 -1.64 -25.20 43.24
CA VAL A 5 -2.72 -26.19 43.39
C VAL A 5 -3.07 -26.65 41.98
N GLU A 6 -2.77 -27.91 41.68
CA GLU A 6 -3.03 -28.53 40.38
C GLU A 6 -4.54 -28.53 40.11
N GLY A 7 -4.98 -27.91 39.00
CA GLY A 7 -6.38 -27.91 38.56
C GLY A 7 -7.23 -26.68 38.92
N GLN A 8 -6.71 -25.69 39.66
CA GLN A 8 -7.43 -24.42 39.89
C GLN A 8 -6.87 -23.31 39.00
N ARG A 9 -7.59 -22.98 37.91
CA ARG A 9 -7.31 -21.75 37.14
C ARG A 9 -7.95 -20.58 37.90
N PRO A 10 -7.17 -19.62 38.44
CA PRO A 10 -7.74 -18.50 39.19
C PRO A 10 -8.73 -17.72 38.32
N ALA A 11 -9.89 -17.38 38.88
CA ALA A 11 -11.00 -16.72 38.17
C ALA A 11 -10.59 -15.36 37.56
N HIS A 12 -9.57 -14.72 38.13
CA HIS A 12 -9.01 -13.46 37.66
C HIS A 12 -7.48 -13.59 37.56
N PRO A 13 -6.93 -14.00 36.40
CA PRO A 13 -5.49 -14.04 36.21
C PRO A 13 -4.93 -12.61 36.16
N TYR A 14 -3.80 -12.39 36.83
CA TYR A 14 -2.98 -11.20 36.59
C TYR A 14 -2.39 -11.29 35.17
N ARG A 15 -2.65 -10.26 34.35
CA ARG A 15 -2.18 -10.19 32.97
C ARG A 15 -1.17 -9.07 32.86
N ASP A 16 0.05 -9.42 32.48
CA ASP A 16 1.06 -8.46 32.06
C ASP A 16 1.30 -8.62 30.56
N GLN A 17 1.35 -7.51 29.82
CA GLN A 17 1.49 -7.50 28.37
C GLN A 17 2.50 -6.44 27.96
N ILE A 18 3.53 -6.88 27.25
CA ILE A 18 4.45 -6.00 26.53
C ILE A 18 4.01 -5.96 25.06
N VAL A 19 3.90 -4.76 24.51
CA VAL A 19 3.63 -4.51 23.09
C VAL A 19 4.88 -3.85 22.50
N ASP A 20 5.49 -4.50 21.51
CA ASP A 20 6.69 -4.01 20.82
C ASP A 20 6.53 -4.16 19.30
N ILE A 21 7.30 -3.41 18.53
CA ILE A 21 7.29 -3.41 17.06
C ILE A 21 8.50 -4.19 16.56
N PRO A 22 8.32 -5.34 15.87
CA PRO A 22 9.43 -6.09 15.32
C PRO A 22 10.11 -5.33 14.17
N PRO A 23 11.36 -5.70 13.80
CA PRO A 23 12.02 -5.15 12.63
C PRO A 23 11.16 -5.31 11.36
N LEU A 24 10.91 -4.19 10.69
CA LEU A 24 10.17 -4.16 9.44
C LEU A 24 11.14 -4.30 8.26
N SER A 25 10.83 -5.17 7.30
CA SER A 25 11.64 -5.34 6.09
C SER A 25 10.78 -5.72 4.88
N ALA A 26 11.23 -5.30 3.70
CA ALA A 26 10.61 -5.73 2.46
C ALA A 26 11.17 -7.09 2.02
N LYS A 27 10.29 -7.93 1.47
CA LYS A 27 10.66 -9.19 0.82
C LYS A 27 10.83 -8.96 -0.68
N GLY A 28 12.04 -9.15 -1.20
CA GLY A 28 12.32 -9.18 -2.63
C GLY A 28 12.17 -10.60 -3.19
N ILE A 29 11.60 -10.71 -4.38
CA ILE A 29 11.61 -11.94 -5.18
C ILE A 29 12.21 -11.57 -6.53
N GLU A 30 13.36 -12.17 -6.84
CA GLU A 30 14.03 -11.98 -8.12
C GLU A 30 13.65 -13.09 -9.08
N HIS A 31 13.25 -12.72 -10.30
CA HIS A 31 12.98 -13.68 -11.37
C HIS A 31 14.14 -13.62 -12.37
N GLN A 32 14.89 -14.72 -12.50
CA GLN A 32 16.01 -14.83 -13.43
C GLN A 32 15.57 -15.50 -14.72
N LEU A 33 15.68 -14.76 -15.83
CA LEU A 33 15.30 -15.24 -17.15
C LEU A 33 16.57 -15.50 -17.97
N HIS A 34 16.95 -16.76 -18.10
CA HIS A 34 18.12 -17.16 -18.87
C HIS A 34 17.83 -17.13 -20.38
N GLN A 35 18.77 -16.56 -21.14
CA GLN A 35 18.72 -16.55 -22.59
C GLN A 35 19.53 -17.73 -23.12
N LEU A 36 18.90 -18.60 -23.90
CA LEU A 36 19.51 -19.78 -24.49
C LEU A 36 19.59 -19.63 -26.00
N GLU A 37 20.59 -20.24 -26.62
CA GLU A 37 20.78 -20.21 -28.08
C GLU A 37 20.42 -21.58 -28.68
N CYS A 38 19.62 -21.62 -29.75
CA CYS A 38 19.36 -22.88 -30.44
C CYS A 38 20.64 -23.36 -31.13
N THR A 39 21.07 -24.57 -30.82
CA THR A 39 22.15 -25.26 -31.52
C THR A 39 21.84 -25.53 -32.99
N CYS A 40 20.56 -25.49 -33.37
CA CYS A 40 20.06 -25.74 -34.71
C CYS A 40 20.14 -24.54 -35.67
N CYS A 41 19.89 -23.33 -35.17
CA CYS A 41 19.66 -22.14 -35.99
C CYS A 41 20.31 -20.86 -35.43
N GLY A 42 21.03 -20.95 -34.31
CA GLY A 42 21.69 -19.81 -33.65
C GLY A 42 20.75 -18.77 -33.04
N ARG A 43 19.43 -18.99 -33.10
CA ARG A 43 18.46 -18.03 -32.54
C ARG A 43 18.50 -18.05 -31.03
N LYS A 44 18.60 -16.87 -30.41
CA LYS A 44 18.51 -16.72 -28.96
C LYS A 44 17.06 -16.58 -28.52
N ASN A 45 16.66 -17.34 -27.51
CA ASN A 45 15.31 -17.33 -26.94
C ASN A 45 15.37 -17.12 -25.42
N ARG A 46 14.35 -16.48 -24.87
CA ARG A 46 14.20 -16.23 -23.43
C ARG A 46 12.73 -16.49 -23.07
N ALA A 47 12.50 -17.24 -22.00
CA ALA A 47 11.14 -17.46 -21.50
C ALA A 47 10.51 -16.13 -21.05
N PRO A 48 9.20 -15.91 -21.26
CA PRO A 48 8.50 -14.76 -20.70
C PRO A 48 8.39 -14.88 -19.17
N LEU A 49 8.14 -13.76 -18.51
CA LEU A 49 7.73 -13.77 -17.10
C LEU A 49 6.35 -14.42 -16.95
N PRO A 50 6.08 -15.13 -15.84
CA PRO A 50 4.73 -15.57 -15.50
C PRO A 50 3.76 -14.38 -15.41
N ALA A 51 2.49 -14.59 -15.75
CA ALA A 51 1.47 -13.53 -15.78
C ALA A 51 1.18 -12.94 -14.39
N GLU A 52 1.49 -13.69 -13.33
CA GLU A 52 1.31 -13.31 -11.94
C GLU A 52 2.37 -12.31 -11.47
N VAL A 53 3.48 -12.14 -12.21
CA VAL A 53 4.52 -11.19 -11.85
C VAL A 53 4.09 -9.78 -12.27
N PRO A 54 4.02 -8.82 -11.33
CA PRO A 54 3.66 -7.45 -11.66
C PRO A 54 4.63 -6.87 -12.71
N SER A 55 4.09 -6.25 -13.75
CA SER A 55 4.87 -5.66 -14.85
C SER A 55 5.87 -4.60 -14.40
N LEU A 56 5.60 -3.93 -13.28
CA LEU A 56 6.47 -2.92 -12.67
C LEU A 56 7.51 -3.51 -11.70
N GLY A 57 7.45 -4.81 -11.39
CA GLY A 57 8.29 -5.45 -10.37
C GLY A 57 8.04 -4.95 -8.94
N LEU A 58 6.92 -4.26 -8.70
CA LEU A 58 6.52 -3.74 -7.39
C LEU A 58 5.25 -4.46 -6.94
N GLY A 59 5.28 -5.04 -5.75
CA GLY A 59 4.17 -5.83 -5.23
C GLY A 59 3.04 -5.00 -4.63
N ASP A 60 1.84 -5.59 -4.60
CA ASP A 60 0.61 -4.91 -4.15
C ASP A 60 0.69 -4.40 -2.71
N ARG A 61 1.39 -5.12 -1.81
CA ARG A 61 1.59 -4.68 -0.43
C ARG A 61 2.39 -3.37 -0.36
N LEU A 62 3.40 -3.21 -1.22
CA LEU A 62 4.18 -1.98 -1.30
C LEU A 62 3.30 -0.83 -1.84
N ALA A 63 2.46 -1.12 -2.85
CA ALA A 63 1.50 -0.17 -3.37
C ALA A 63 0.52 0.31 -2.28
N ALA A 64 -0.02 -0.62 -1.50
CA ALA A 64 -0.93 -0.34 -0.39
C ALA A 64 -0.27 0.53 0.71
N VAL A 65 0.97 0.22 1.11
CA VAL A 65 1.71 1.05 2.09
C VAL A 65 1.94 2.47 1.54
N VAL A 66 2.33 2.59 0.27
CA VAL A 66 2.49 3.90 -0.38
C VAL A 66 1.18 4.68 -0.41
N ALA A 67 0.06 4.03 -0.72
CA ALA A 67 -1.25 4.65 -0.73
C ALA A 67 -1.66 5.13 0.66
N ARG A 68 -1.49 4.31 1.71
CA ARG A 68 -1.79 4.72 3.10
C ARG A 68 -0.95 5.91 3.51
N PHE A 69 0.37 5.89 3.28
CA PHE A 69 1.20 7.05 3.59
C PHE A 69 0.79 8.30 2.79
N SER A 70 0.43 8.15 1.53
CA SER A 70 0.11 9.30 0.66
C SER A 70 -1.28 9.89 0.91
N VAL A 71 -2.28 9.04 1.18
CA VAL A 71 -3.70 9.44 1.22
C VAL A 71 -4.16 9.61 2.67
N GLU A 72 -4.05 8.55 3.47
CA GLU A 72 -4.51 8.56 4.88
C GLU A 72 -3.59 9.45 5.73
N HIS A 73 -2.28 9.27 5.60
CA HIS A 73 -1.30 10.04 6.38
C HIS A 73 -0.81 11.32 5.69
N ARG A 74 -1.30 11.63 4.47
CA ARG A 74 -1.03 12.88 3.72
C ARG A 74 0.47 13.21 3.55
N GLN A 75 1.33 12.19 3.48
CA GLN A 75 2.77 12.36 3.38
C GLN A 75 3.16 12.79 1.96
N SER A 76 4.08 13.76 1.85
CA SER A 76 4.65 14.14 0.55
C SER A 76 5.43 12.97 -0.08
N HIS A 77 5.62 12.96 -1.40
CA HIS A 77 6.43 11.91 -2.06
C HIS A 77 7.85 11.81 -1.50
N ARG A 78 8.43 12.92 -1.02
CA ARG A 78 9.74 12.92 -0.37
C ARG A 78 9.70 12.20 0.97
N MET A 79 8.65 12.42 1.76
CA MET A 79 8.47 11.77 3.05
C MET A 79 8.17 10.28 2.88
N VAL A 80 7.30 9.90 1.95
CA VAL A 80 7.04 8.49 1.61
C VAL A 80 8.34 7.79 1.22
N LYS A 81 9.16 8.41 0.35
CA LYS A 81 10.47 7.88 -0.02
C LYS A 81 11.36 7.66 1.22
N SER A 82 11.44 8.64 2.11
CA SER A 82 12.24 8.57 3.33
C SER A 82 11.75 7.46 4.28
N LEU A 83 10.44 7.35 4.49
CA LEU A 83 9.83 6.31 5.32
C LEU A 83 10.10 4.91 4.79
N LEU A 84 9.96 4.71 3.48
CA LEU A 84 10.26 3.41 2.85
C LEU A 84 11.73 3.03 2.99
N ALA A 85 12.64 3.98 2.81
CA ALA A 85 14.07 3.74 2.96
C ALA A 85 14.45 3.43 4.42
N THR A 86 13.89 4.16 5.38
CA THR A 86 14.26 4.05 6.81
C THR A 86 13.58 2.90 7.53
N LYS A 87 12.34 2.56 7.18
CA LYS A 87 11.56 1.50 7.86
C LYS A 87 11.54 0.17 7.14
N PHE A 88 11.69 0.16 5.82
CA PHE A 88 11.60 -1.07 5.02
C PHE A 88 12.85 -1.35 4.18
N SER A 89 13.86 -0.47 4.24
CA SER A 89 15.07 -0.52 3.40
C SER A 89 14.78 -0.51 1.89
N VAL A 90 13.64 0.06 1.49
CA VAL A 90 13.19 0.13 0.09
C VAL A 90 13.54 1.47 -0.51
N GLN A 91 14.32 1.46 -1.60
CA GLN A 91 14.69 2.65 -2.35
C GLN A 91 13.79 2.84 -3.57
N LEU A 92 12.95 3.86 -3.56
CA LEU A 92 12.11 4.24 -4.70
C LEU A 92 12.39 5.67 -5.18
N SER A 93 12.22 5.88 -6.48
CA SER A 93 12.13 7.22 -7.03
C SER A 93 10.76 7.85 -6.73
N ARG A 94 10.67 9.18 -6.80
CA ARG A 94 9.37 9.89 -6.73
C ARG A 94 8.42 9.45 -7.84
N GLY A 95 8.96 9.17 -9.03
CA GLY A 95 8.18 8.65 -10.16
C GLY A 95 7.58 7.27 -9.87
N SER A 96 8.32 6.37 -9.23
CA SER A 96 7.79 5.06 -8.81
C SER A 96 6.71 5.20 -7.74
N ILE A 97 6.89 6.11 -6.77
CA ILE A 97 5.84 6.43 -5.78
C ILE A 97 4.58 6.95 -6.48
N ASN A 98 4.72 7.86 -7.45
CA ASN A 98 3.57 8.38 -8.18
C ASN A 98 2.86 7.28 -8.98
N ARG A 99 3.61 6.41 -9.67
CA ARG A 99 3.05 5.26 -10.40
C ARG A 99 2.29 4.31 -9.48
N LEU A 100 2.82 3.99 -8.30
CA LEU A 100 2.11 3.16 -7.32
C LEU A 100 0.80 3.80 -6.85
N ARG A 101 0.78 5.14 -6.67
CA ARG A 101 -0.46 5.86 -6.34
C ARG A 101 -1.49 5.75 -7.47
N HIS A 102 -1.06 5.89 -8.73
CA HIS A 102 -1.95 5.69 -9.88
C HIS A 102 -2.48 4.26 -9.96
N GLN A 103 -1.62 3.25 -9.80
CA GLN A 103 -2.04 1.85 -9.79
C GLN A 103 -3.11 1.58 -8.72
N VAL A 104 -2.93 2.12 -7.51
CA VAL A 104 -3.95 1.97 -6.46
C VAL A 104 -5.22 2.74 -6.79
N SER A 105 -5.10 3.95 -7.37
CA SER A 105 -6.25 4.74 -7.83
C SER A 105 -7.07 4.00 -8.89
N GLU A 106 -6.41 3.34 -9.84
CA GLU A 106 -7.05 2.52 -10.86
C GLU A 106 -7.71 1.28 -10.24
N ALA A 107 -7.03 0.62 -9.30
CA ALA A 107 -7.57 -0.57 -8.62
C ALA A 107 -8.85 -0.28 -7.82
N VAL A 108 -9.01 0.95 -7.29
CA VAL A 108 -10.21 1.36 -6.55
C VAL A 108 -11.22 2.15 -7.40
N ALA A 109 -10.99 2.31 -8.70
CA ALA A 109 -11.86 3.14 -9.54
C ALA A 109 -13.31 2.62 -9.59
N ALA A 110 -13.49 1.32 -9.79
CA ALA A 110 -14.82 0.70 -9.85
C ALA A 110 -15.63 0.87 -8.55
N PRO A 111 -15.12 0.55 -7.34
CA PRO A 111 -15.88 0.77 -6.11
C PRO A 111 -16.11 2.26 -5.81
N VAL A 112 -15.22 3.16 -6.23
CA VAL A 112 -15.44 4.62 -6.14
C VAL A 112 -16.61 5.05 -7.03
N GLU A 113 -16.67 4.56 -8.27
CA GLU A 113 -17.76 4.84 -9.19
C GLU A 113 -19.10 4.32 -8.66
N GLN A 114 -19.12 3.10 -8.11
CA GLN A 114 -20.32 2.52 -7.48
C GLN A 114 -20.79 3.36 -6.28
N ALA A 115 -19.86 3.80 -5.43
CA ALA A 115 -20.18 4.67 -4.31
C ALA A 115 -20.77 6.01 -4.80
N GLN A 116 -20.20 6.60 -5.85
CA GLN A 116 -20.70 7.84 -6.45
C GLN A 116 -22.13 7.66 -7.00
N GLN A 117 -22.38 6.60 -7.77
CA GLN A 117 -23.71 6.29 -8.30
C GLN A 117 -24.73 6.08 -7.16
N TYR A 118 -24.32 5.40 -6.09
CA TYR A 118 -25.17 5.18 -4.92
C TYR A 118 -25.56 6.49 -4.24
N VAL A 119 -24.62 7.41 -4.03
CA VAL A 119 -24.90 8.71 -3.37
C VAL A 119 -25.81 9.57 -4.25
N GLN A 120 -25.58 9.61 -5.57
CA GLN A 120 -26.43 10.32 -6.53
C GLN A 120 -27.88 9.81 -6.55
N GLY A 121 -28.09 8.53 -6.23
CA GLY A 121 -29.42 7.93 -6.13
C GLY A 121 -30.16 8.20 -4.80
N GLN A 122 -29.52 8.82 -3.80
CA GLN A 122 -30.16 9.09 -2.52
C GLN A 122 -31.12 10.29 -2.60
N GLY A 123 -32.28 10.17 -1.96
CA GLY A 123 -33.26 11.27 -1.88
C GLY A 123 -32.80 12.46 -1.04
N PHE A 124 -31.74 12.30 -0.25
CA PHE A 124 -31.09 13.36 0.50
C PHE A 124 -29.58 13.07 0.61
N VAL A 125 -28.75 14.06 0.28
CA VAL A 125 -27.29 13.97 0.37
C VAL A 125 -26.82 14.94 1.45
N HIS A 126 -26.18 14.41 2.49
CA HIS A 126 -25.52 15.23 3.50
C HIS A 126 -24.11 15.56 3.02
N SER A 127 -23.87 16.83 2.66
CA SER A 127 -22.54 17.33 2.30
C SER A 127 -21.90 18.01 3.49
N ASP A 128 -20.70 17.58 3.87
CA ASP A 128 -19.83 18.29 4.81
C ASP A 128 -18.68 18.93 4.04
N GLU A 129 -18.37 20.18 4.34
CA GLU A 129 -17.37 20.94 3.62
C GLU A 129 -15.98 20.68 4.21
N THR A 130 -15.08 20.11 3.41
CA THR A 130 -13.68 19.98 3.79
C THR A 130 -12.82 20.88 2.90
N SER A 131 -12.29 21.95 3.48
CA SER A 131 -11.41 22.88 2.76
C SER A 131 -9.98 22.32 2.63
N PHE A 132 -9.34 22.56 1.48
CA PHE A 132 -7.94 22.19 1.26
C PHE A 132 -7.19 23.31 0.53
N SER A 133 -6.01 23.68 1.05
CA SER A 133 -5.10 24.65 0.45
C SER A 133 -4.34 24.00 -0.72
N GLN A 134 -4.60 24.45 -1.97
CA GLN A 134 -3.71 24.15 -3.10
C GLN A 134 -2.73 25.32 -3.28
N GLY A 135 -1.44 25.04 -3.05
CA GLY A 135 -0.38 26.05 -2.96
C GLY A 135 0.03 26.80 -4.23
N ASN A 136 -0.86 27.03 -5.20
CA ASN A 136 -0.58 27.85 -6.39
C ASN A 136 -1.67 28.90 -6.70
N GLY A 137 -2.55 29.23 -5.76
CA GLY A 137 -3.48 30.37 -5.88
C GLY A 137 -4.15 30.67 -4.55
N ASP A 138 -4.45 31.94 -4.31
CA ASP A 138 -5.25 32.38 -3.16
C ASP A 138 -6.70 31.89 -3.34
N GLY A 139 -6.94 30.62 -3.01
CA GLY A 139 -8.26 30.00 -3.14
C GLY A 139 -8.33 28.66 -2.42
N LEU A 140 -9.38 28.49 -1.61
CA LEU A 140 -9.80 27.17 -1.13
C LEU A 140 -10.60 26.52 -2.26
N LEU A 141 -10.21 25.30 -2.66
CA LEU A 141 -11.07 24.49 -3.51
C LEU A 141 -12.06 23.76 -2.62
N TYR A 142 -13.34 24.06 -2.81
CA TYR A 142 -14.44 23.32 -2.21
C TYR A 142 -14.64 22.04 -3.02
N MET A 143 -14.31 20.89 -2.44
CA MET A 143 -14.67 19.60 -3.02
C MET A 143 -16.02 19.18 -2.44
N PHE A 144 -17.06 19.19 -3.27
CA PHE A 144 -18.34 18.56 -2.95
C PHE A 144 -18.19 17.07 -3.23
N GLN A 145 -18.12 16.24 -2.19
CA GLN A 145 -18.33 14.80 -2.33
C GLN A 145 -19.83 14.55 -2.23
N GLY A 146 -20.51 14.62 -3.37
CA GLY A 146 -21.89 14.19 -3.54
C GLY A 146 -22.01 12.84 -4.21
#